data_AF-A0AAE4D112-F1
#
_entry.id   AF-A0AAE4D112-F1
#
_cell.length_a   1.000
_cell.length_b   1.000
_cell.length_c   1.000
_cell.angle_alpha   90.00
_cell.angle_beta   90.00
_cell.angle_gamma   90.00
#
_symmetry.space_group_name_H-M   'P 1'
#
loop_
_entity.id
_entity.type
_entity.pdbx_description
1 polymer ?
#
loop_
_entity_poly.entity_id
_entity_poly.type
_entity_poly.pdbx_seq_one_letter_code
_entity_poly.pdbx_strand_id
1 'polypeptide(L)'
;GGAGGAGAGSATAGAGGGGGAGGVSSIAASATGGTVTTAAVAGAGVAIVSWESPAAPQALTQPTLSGTLAVGSQLVCDAGTWEGQPALTIAWLRDGRAIPAARNANYTLTANDSGARVSCQVTAVNAAGTTRATSLALLVPPPLAPPANVLPPAVTGALALGQRAICNPGTWSAADATFRYQWLRNGRLIAGADEETYKLAAADAGEALQCSVTATSDGRSATARSITVGGPPRLTLLTTTALVSRRGTLTIPVACVGPTVCKIPRLTLRGGGAVLVRGGEQSVVAGGTAKLALTLGRRGRKLLARRGAALVTRLIVTPTGGSGGNARVTLVARQGIAPQRGAAARARG
;
A
#
# COMPACT_ATOMS: atom_id res chain seq x y z
N GLY A 1 53.02 4.19 -24.05
CA GLY A 1 53.83 4.93 -23.06
C GLY A 1 53.18 4.78 -21.69
N GLY A 2 53.88 4.56 -20.58
CA GLY A 2 55.31 4.41 -20.38
C GLY A 2 55.60 3.14 -19.56
N ALA A 3 56.75 2.53 -19.83
CA ALA A 3 57.31 1.45 -19.04
C ALA A 3 57.92 2.06 -17.77
N GLY A 4 57.38 1.70 -16.60
CA GLY A 4 57.99 2.00 -15.31
C GLY A 4 59.10 0.98 -15.04
N GLY A 5 60.35 1.38 -15.29
CA GLY A 5 61.53 0.56 -15.03
C GLY A 5 61.68 0.24 -13.55
N ALA A 6 61.82 -1.03 -13.22
CA ALA A 6 62.29 -1.46 -11.91
C ALA A 6 63.77 -1.03 -11.78
N GLY A 7 64.03 -0.03 -10.93
CA GLY A 7 65.38 0.41 -10.62
C GLY A 7 66.15 -0.70 -9.92
N ALA A 8 67.16 -1.24 -10.60
CA ALA A 8 68.20 -2.02 -9.96
C ALA A 8 69.05 -1.07 -9.10
N GLY A 9 68.85 -1.09 -7.78
CA GLY A 9 69.72 -0.37 -6.85
C GLY A 9 71.05 -1.09 -6.73
N SER A 10 72.08 -0.65 -7.46
CA SER A 10 73.46 -1.07 -7.20
C SER A 10 74.03 -0.23 -6.06
N ALA A 11 74.19 -0.82 -4.87
CA ALA A 11 74.97 -0.18 -3.80
C ALA A 11 76.45 -0.56 -3.98
N THR A 12 77.24 0.32 -4.61
CA THR A 12 78.70 0.22 -4.60
C THR A 12 79.24 0.91 -3.36
N ALA A 13 79.72 0.15 -2.38
CA ALA A 13 80.47 0.68 -1.26
C ALA A 13 81.90 1.01 -1.73
N GLY A 14 82.23 2.30 -1.87
CA GLY A 14 83.58 2.75 -2.13
C GLY A 14 84.39 2.86 -0.83
N ALA A 15 85.45 2.06 -0.69
CA ALA A 15 86.42 2.21 0.38
C ALA A 15 87.62 3.03 -0.12
N GLY A 16 87.86 4.19 0.51
CA GLY A 16 89.04 5.02 0.28
C GLY A 16 90.32 4.32 0.77
N GLY A 17 91.37 4.39 -0.05
CA GLY A 17 92.58 3.59 0.08
C GLY A 17 93.50 3.94 1.25
N GLY A 18 94.20 2.91 1.73
CA GLY A 18 95.40 2.97 2.55
C GLY A 18 96.09 1.60 2.45
N GLY A 19 97.32 1.58 1.94
CA GLY A 19 97.97 0.39 1.37
C GLY A 19 98.25 -0.78 2.32
N GLY A 20 98.27 -1.97 1.75
CA GLY A 20 98.67 -3.22 2.37
C GLY A 20 98.10 -4.40 1.58
N ALA A 21 98.98 -5.24 1.03
CA ALA A 21 98.63 -6.34 0.14
C ALA A 21 97.60 -7.30 0.77
N GLY A 22 96.42 -7.39 0.13
CA GLY A 22 95.35 -8.30 0.48
C GLY A 22 94.12 -7.95 -0.35
N GLY A 23 93.95 -8.61 -1.50
CA GLY A 23 92.84 -8.37 -2.40
C GLY A 23 91.51 -8.58 -1.68
N VAL A 24 90.74 -7.51 -1.49
CA VAL A 24 89.33 -7.62 -1.12
C VAL A 24 88.54 -7.89 -2.39
N SER A 25 88.16 -9.15 -2.61
CA SER A 25 87.18 -9.50 -3.64
C SER A 25 85.86 -8.81 -3.26
N SER A 26 85.47 -7.77 -4.00
CA SER A 26 84.18 -7.12 -3.83
C SER A 26 83.07 -8.13 -4.18
N ILE A 27 82.29 -8.53 -3.19
CA ILE A 27 81.08 -9.34 -3.43
C ILE A 27 80.00 -8.37 -3.90
N ALA A 28 79.74 -8.34 -5.20
CA ALA A 28 78.58 -7.67 -5.75
C ALA A 28 77.36 -8.57 -5.52
N ALA A 29 76.60 -8.32 -4.46
CA ALA A 29 75.32 -8.98 -4.22
C ALA A 29 74.19 -8.09 -4.77
N SER A 30 73.55 -8.51 -5.86
CA SER A 30 72.31 -7.92 -6.34
C SER A 30 71.13 -8.71 -5.75
N ALA A 31 70.47 -8.16 -4.74
CA ALA A 31 69.25 -8.75 -4.17
C ALA A 31 68.01 -8.02 -4.72
N THR A 32 67.05 -8.78 -5.24
CA THR A 32 65.72 -8.26 -5.58
C THR A 32 64.78 -8.60 -4.41
N GLY A 33 64.51 -7.63 -3.54
CA GLY A 33 63.47 -7.77 -2.51
C GLY A 33 63.91 -8.21 -1.09
N GLY A 34 65.20 -8.14 -0.76
CA GLY A 34 65.70 -8.35 0.61
C GLY A 34 66.40 -7.11 1.18
N THR A 35 66.34 -6.90 2.50
CA THR A 35 67.14 -5.91 3.21
C THR A 35 68.49 -6.50 3.61
N VAL A 36 69.59 -5.86 3.21
CA VAL A 36 70.95 -6.23 3.66
C VAL A 36 71.28 -5.42 4.92
N THR A 37 71.37 -6.07 6.07
CA THR A 37 71.98 -5.49 7.28
C THR A 37 73.47 -5.83 7.28
N THR A 38 74.32 -4.86 6.95
CA THR A 38 75.78 -5.05 7.06
C THR A 38 76.22 -4.83 8.50
N ALA A 39 76.70 -5.87 9.17
CA ALA A 39 77.54 -5.72 10.37
C ALA A 39 78.99 -5.49 9.91
N ALA A 40 79.58 -4.34 10.26
CA ALA A 40 80.99 -4.09 10.01
C ALA A 40 81.83 -5.00 10.92
N VAL A 41 82.57 -5.94 10.33
CA VAL A 41 83.57 -6.74 11.05
C VAL A 41 84.96 -6.16 10.80
N ALA A 42 85.67 -5.82 11.87
CA ALA A 42 87.08 -5.46 11.82
C ALA A 42 87.93 -6.74 11.83
N GLY A 43 88.66 -7.00 10.74
CA GLY A 43 89.55 -8.16 10.59
C GLY A 43 89.06 -9.19 9.57
N ALA A 44 89.92 -10.16 9.23
CA ALA A 44 89.68 -11.24 8.25
C ALA A 44 88.60 -12.26 8.69
N GLY A 45 87.40 -11.76 8.99
CA GLY A 45 86.22 -12.54 9.34
C GLY A 45 85.30 -12.70 8.14
N VAL A 46 84.82 -13.92 7.93
CA VAL A 46 83.74 -14.22 6.98
C VAL A 46 82.47 -13.53 7.50
N ALA A 47 81.96 -12.55 6.75
CA ALA A 47 80.63 -11.99 6.99
C ALA A 47 79.59 -13.03 6.52
N ILE A 48 78.93 -13.68 7.47
CA ILE A 48 77.77 -14.53 7.16
C ILE A 48 76.58 -13.57 7.02
N VAL A 49 76.16 -13.32 5.78
CA VAL A 49 74.89 -12.63 5.54
C VAL A 49 73.80 -13.67 5.63
N SER A 50 73.05 -13.67 6.74
CA SER A 50 71.83 -14.45 6.85
C SER A 50 70.71 -13.71 6.11
N TRP A 51 70.23 -14.28 5.01
CA TRP A 51 69.00 -13.88 4.36
C TRP A 51 67.90 -14.86 4.80
N GLU A 52 66.94 -14.39 5.60
CA GLU A 52 65.67 -15.09 5.72
C GLU A 52 65.03 -15.13 4.33
N SER A 53 64.77 -16.34 3.82
CA SER A 53 63.94 -16.50 2.63
C SER A 53 62.57 -15.89 2.94
N PRO A 54 62.03 -15.00 2.08
CA PRO A 54 60.70 -14.44 2.32
C PRO A 54 59.70 -15.60 2.43
N ALA A 55 58.84 -15.57 3.44
CA ALA A 55 57.74 -16.52 3.57
C ALA A 55 56.60 -16.09 2.63
N ALA A 56 55.86 -17.08 2.10
CA ALA A 56 54.64 -16.78 1.35
C ALA A 56 53.63 -16.06 2.26
N PRO A 57 52.80 -15.14 1.72
CA PRO A 57 51.93 -14.30 2.54
C PRO A 57 50.99 -15.14 3.41
N GLN A 58 50.76 -14.74 4.66
CA GLN A 58 49.79 -15.38 5.55
C GLN A 58 48.77 -14.35 6.03
N ALA A 59 47.48 -14.71 6.01
CA ALA A 59 46.42 -13.87 6.55
C ALA A 59 46.39 -14.01 8.07
N LEU A 60 46.56 -12.89 8.78
CA LEU A 60 46.45 -12.84 10.24
C LEU A 60 45.01 -12.56 10.69
N THR A 61 44.29 -11.74 9.93
CA THR A 61 42.85 -11.55 10.08
C THR A 61 42.16 -11.76 8.73
N GLN A 62 40.95 -12.33 8.77
CA GLN A 62 40.18 -12.54 7.55
C GLN A 62 39.61 -11.21 7.02
N PRO A 63 39.41 -11.10 5.69
CA PRO A 63 38.68 -9.98 5.11
C PRO A 63 37.27 -9.88 5.69
N THR A 64 36.77 -8.65 5.88
CA THR A 64 35.42 -8.40 6.40
C THR A 64 34.66 -7.43 5.53
N LEU A 65 33.33 -7.51 5.59
CA LEU A 65 32.43 -6.61 4.87
C LEU A 65 31.71 -5.68 5.85
N SER A 66 31.58 -4.41 5.46
CA SER A 66 30.77 -3.42 6.16
C SER A 66 29.89 -2.64 5.19
N GLY A 67 28.82 -2.03 5.69
CA GLY A 67 27.82 -1.30 4.91
C GLY A 67 26.42 -1.91 4.98
N THR A 68 25.48 -1.35 4.21
CA THR A 68 24.09 -1.81 4.18
C THR A 68 23.89 -2.84 3.06
N LEU A 69 23.37 -4.02 3.40
CA LEU A 69 23.02 -5.07 2.45
C LEU A 69 21.69 -4.76 1.75
N ALA A 70 21.68 -3.78 0.86
CA ALA A 70 20.53 -3.44 0.03
C ALA A 70 20.99 -3.01 -1.36
N VAL A 71 20.22 -3.35 -2.40
CA VAL A 71 20.52 -2.91 -3.78
C VAL A 71 20.64 -1.38 -3.83
N GLY A 72 21.69 -0.89 -4.48
CA GLY A 72 22.05 0.52 -4.56
C GLY A 72 22.96 1.02 -3.42
N SER A 73 23.06 0.28 -2.31
CA SER A 73 23.99 0.60 -1.22
C SER A 73 25.42 0.16 -1.53
N GLN A 74 26.38 0.83 -0.91
CA GLN A 74 27.80 0.51 -1.03
C GLN A 74 28.23 -0.42 0.11
N LEU A 75 28.96 -1.47 -0.24
CA LEU A 75 29.73 -2.30 0.68
C LEU A 75 31.21 -1.94 0.60
N VAL A 76 31.90 -2.07 1.73
CA VAL A 76 33.35 -1.88 1.86
C VAL A 76 33.97 -3.20 2.28
N CYS A 77 35.00 -3.62 1.55
CA CYS A 77 35.85 -4.77 1.88
C CYS A 77 37.08 -4.29 2.65
N ASP A 78 37.17 -4.68 3.92
CA ASP A 78 38.42 -4.62 4.67
C ASP A 78 39.26 -5.83 4.29
N ALA A 79 40.51 -5.60 3.88
CA ALA A 79 41.36 -6.65 3.36
C ALA A 79 41.95 -7.58 4.44
N GLY A 80 41.78 -7.26 5.72
CA GLY A 80 42.46 -7.90 6.84
C GLY A 80 43.94 -7.53 6.92
N THR A 81 44.63 -8.12 7.88
CA THR A 81 46.07 -7.96 8.09
C THR A 81 46.84 -9.18 7.60
N TRP A 82 48.06 -8.95 7.10
CA TRP A 82 48.86 -9.95 6.40
C TRP A 82 50.33 -9.91 6.83
N GLU A 83 50.95 -11.07 6.96
CA GLU A 83 52.41 -11.22 7.05
C GLU A 83 53.06 -11.30 5.66
N GLY A 84 54.37 -11.06 5.59
CA GLY A 84 55.16 -11.21 4.36
C GLY A 84 55.10 -10.02 3.41
N GLN A 85 54.61 -8.86 3.87
CA GLN A 85 54.52 -7.59 3.13
C GLN A 85 54.00 -7.72 1.68
N PRO A 86 52.83 -8.37 1.47
CA PRO A 86 52.32 -8.62 0.12
C PRO A 86 51.70 -7.39 -0.54
N ALA A 87 51.69 -7.38 -1.87
CA ALA A 87 50.76 -6.57 -2.64
C ALA A 87 49.37 -7.24 -2.62
N LEU A 88 48.32 -6.46 -2.36
CA LEU A 88 46.94 -6.97 -2.24
C LEU A 88 46.10 -6.59 -3.46
N THR A 89 45.26 -7.53 -3.90
CA THR A 89 44.22 -7.31 -4.90
C THR A 89 42.89 -7.85 -4.41
N ILE A 90 41.79 -7.17 -4.78
CA ILE A 90 40.43 -7.53 -4.36
C ILE A 90 39.64 -8.04 -5.58
N ALA A 91 38.82 -9.05 -5.35
CA ALA A 91 37.75 -9.48 -6.26
C ALA A 91 36.46 -9.67 -5.46
N TRP A 92 35.39 -8.99 -5.88
CA TRP A 92 34.06 -9.26 -5.33
C TRP A 92 33.46 -10.53 -5.93
N LEU A 93 32.78 -11.31 -5.09
CA LEU A 93 32.15 -12.56 -5.47
C LEU A 93 30.64 -12.48 -5.25
N ARG A 94 29.86 -13.02 -6.19
CA ARG A 94 28.42 -13.28 -6.09
C ARG A 94 28.20 -14.78 -6.17
N ASP A 95 27.60 -15.36 -5.14
CA ASP A 95 27.39 -16.81 -5.01
C ASP A 95 28.67 -17.61 -5.27
N GLY A 96 29.81 -17.09 -4.75
CA GLY A 96 31.14 -17.66 -4.91
C GLY A 96 31.81 -17.43 -6.27
N ARG A 97 31.16 -16.74 -7.22
CA ARG A 97 31.72 -16.44 -8.55
C ARG A 97 32.18 -15.00 -8.63
N ALA A 98 33.35 -14.78 -9.23
CA ALA A 98 33.91 -13.44 -9.39
C ALA A 98 32.98 -12.54 -10.23
N ILE A 99 32.73 -11.34 -9.72
CA ILE A 99 32.02 -10.27 -10.41
C ILE A 99 33.04 -9.52 -11.28
N PRO A 100 32.93 -9.57 -12.62
CA PRO A 100 33.90 -8.91 -13.49
C PRO A 100 34.03 -7.42 -13.19
N ALA A 101 35.26 -6.91 -13.25
CA ALA A 101 35.63 -5.51 -13.00
C ALA A 101 35.39 -4.96 -11.57
N ALA A 102 34.75 -5.70 -10.68
CA ALA A 102 34.61 -5.31 -9.27
C ALA A 102 35.89 -5.63 -8.50
N ARG A 103 36.89 -4.74 -8.58
CA ARG A 103 38.21 -4.88 -7.94
C ARG A 103 38.56 -3.81 -6.91
N ASN A 104 37.70 -2.82 -6.74
CA ASN A 104 37.90 -1.77 -5.75
C ASN A 104 37.51 -2.28 -4.35
N ALA A 105 38.06 -1.66 -3.31
CA ALA A 105 37.64 -1.94 -1.92
C ALA A 105 36.16 -1.61 -1.69
N ASN A 106 35.56 -0.77 -2.51
CA ASN A 106 34.15 -0.42 -2.46
C ASN A 106 33.38 -1.09 -3.61
N TYR A 107 32.21 -1.65 -3.32
CA TYR A 107 31.29 -2.23 -4.30
C TYR A 107 29.85 -1.78 -4.06
N THR A 108 29.23 -1.19 -5.08
CA THR A 108 27.82 -0.83 -5.04
C THR A 108 26.98 -2.02 -5.47
N LEU A 109 26.09 -2.46 -4.59
CA LEU A 109 25.19 -3.59 -4.84
C LEU A 109 24.25 -3.26 -6.02
N THR A 110 24.17 -4.19 -6.96
CA THR A 110 23.36 -4.11 -8.17
C THR A 110 22.07 -4.93 -8.04
N ALA A 111 21.14 -4.77 -8.97
CA ALA A 111 19.93 -5.58 -9.00
C ALA A 111 20.21 -7.09 -9.07
N ASN A 112 21.33 -7.49 -9.70
CA ASN A 112 21.74 -8.90 -9.80
C ASN A 112 22.24 -9.48 -8.47
N ASP A 113 22.54 -8.64 -7.47
CA ASP A 113 22.93 -9.10 -6.14
C ASP A 113 21.72 -9.42 -5.26
N SER A 114 20.51 -8.99 -5.64
CA SER A 114 19.28 -9.25 -4.89
C SER A 114 19.03 -10.74 -4.70
N GLY A 115 18.99 -11.20 -3.45
CA GLY A 115 18.81 -12.61 -3.09
C GLY A 115 20.08 -13.47 -3.21
N ALA A 116 21.18 -12.90 -3.70
CA ALA A 116 22.47 -13.57 -3.81
C ALA A 116 23.33 -13.37 -2.55
N ARG A 117 24.35 -14.22 -2.39
CA ARG A 117 25.38 -14.03 -1.35
C ARG A 117 26.58 -13.30 -1.92
N VAL A 118 26.97 -12.20 -1.29
CA VAL A 118 28.12 -11.39 -1.69
C VAL A 118 29.26 -11.57 -0.69
N SER A 119 30.47 -11.78 -1.19
CA SER A 119 31.73 -11.80 -0.41
C SER A 119 32.82 -11.04 -1.15
N CYS A 120 33.90 -10.67 -0.45
CA CYS A 120 35.13 -10.21 -1.10
C CYS A 120 36.26 -11.22 -0.89
N GLN A 121 37.03 -11.46 -1.93
CA GLN A 121 38.24 -12.25 -1.91
C GLN A 121 39.45 -11.34 -2.08
N VAL A 122 40.42 -11.49 -1.18
CA VAL A 122 41.69 -10.80 -1.20
C VAL A 122 42.77 -11.78 -1.65
N THR A 123 43.54 -11.41 -2.67
CA THR A 123 44.71 -12.15 -3.13
C THR A 123 45.96 -11.35 -2.77
N ALA A 124 46.82 -11.95 -1.95
CA ALA A 124 48.07 -11.41 -1.47
C ALA A 124 49.24 -12.06 -2.23
N VAL A 125 50.13 -11.25 -2.80
CA VAL A 125 51.27 -11.72 -3.61
C VAL A 125 52.57 -11.07 -3.13
N ASN A 126 53.60 -11.88 -2.91
CA ASN A 126 54.98 -11.43 -2.74
C ASN A 126 55.93 -12.34 -3.55
N ALA A 127 57.25 -12.13 -3.45
CA ALA A 127 58.24 -12.93 -4.18
C ALA A 127 58.24 -14.42 -3.82
N ALA A 128 57.72 -14.78 -2.65
CA ALA A 128 57.69 -16.15 -2.14
C ALA A 128 56.42 -16.93 -2.52
N GLY A 129 55.34 -16.24 -2.93
CA GLY A 129 54.13 -16.91 -3.38
C GLY A 129 52.87 -16.07 -3.38
N THR A 130 51.74 -16.76 -3.44
CA THR A 130 50.40 -16.16 -3.48
C THR A 130 49.48 -16.89 -2.51
N THR A 131 48.75 -16.12 -1.70
CA THR A 131 47.74 -16.64 -0.77
C THR A 131 46.42 -15.90 -0.97
N ARG A 132 45.29 -16.60 -0.79
CA ARG A 132 43.95 -16.00 -0.90
C ARG A 132 43.20 -16.15 0.41
N ALA A 133 42.47 -15.12 0.79
CA ALA A 133 41.49 -15.16 1.88
C ALA A 133 40.17 -14.57 1.39
N THR A 134 39.05 -15.09 1.89
CA THR A 134 37.70 -14.66 1.47
C THR A 134 36.91 -14.31 2.72
N SER A 135 36.16 -13.21 2.67
CA SER A 135 35.24 -12.83 3.74
C SER A 135 34.08 -13.82 3.88
N LEU A 136 33.33 -13.69 4.98
CA LEU A 136 32.00 -14.31 5.06
C LEU A 136 31.11 -13.83 3.90
N ALA A 137 30.29 -14.74 3.38
CA ALA A 137 29.34 -14.45 2.31
C ALA A 137 28.00 -14.02 2.90
N LEU A 138 27.67 -12.74 2.76
CA LEU A 138 26.48 -12.13 3.31
C LEU A 138 25.34 -12.17 2.30
N LEU A 139 24.16 -12.62 2.73
CA LEU A 139 22.95 -12.60 1.91
C LEU A 139 22.49 -11.15 1.73
N VAL A 140 22.38 -10.70 0.49
CA VAL A 140 21.70 -9.44 0.17
C VAL A 140 20.21 -9.75 0.11
N PRO A 141 19.39 -9.27 1.06
CA PRO A 141 17.96 -9.55 1.06
C PRO A 141 17.32 -9.03 -0.23
N PRO A 142 16.38 -9.78 -0.83
CA PRO A 142 15.59 -9.25 -1.92
C PRO A 142 14.78 -8.04 -1.44
N PRO A 143 14.45 -7.08 -2.33
CA PRO A 143 13.59 -5.96 -1.95
C PRO A 143 12.25 -6.51 -1.47
N LEU A 144 11.78 -6.01 -0.32
CA LEU A 144 10.48 -6.40 0.21
C LEU A 144 9.39 -6.00 -0.80
N ALA A 145 8.46 -6.91 -1.05
CA ALA A 145 7.28 -6.63 -1.86
C ALA A 145 6.20 -5.97 -1.00
N PRO A 146 5.34 -5.09 -1.56
CA PRO A 146 4.15 -4.66 -0.85
C PRO A 146 3.23 -5.86 -0.55
N PRO A 147 2.36 -5.77 0.47
CA PRO A 147 1.36 -6.79 0.73
C PRO A 147 0.52 -7.09 -0.52
N ALA A 148 0.37 -8.36 -0.89
CA ALA A 148 -0.50 -8.77 -1.98
C ALA A 148 -1.88 -9.15 -1.43
N ASN A 149 -2.95 -8.67 -2.06
CA ASN A 149 -4.30 -9.11 -1.71
C ASN A 149 -4.54 -10.53 -2.27
N VAL A 150 -4.89 -11.46 -1.38
CA VAL A 150 -5.17 -12.88 -1.70
C VAL A 150 -6.68 -13.10 -1.81
N LEU A 151 -7.44 -12.52 -0.88
CA LEU A 151 -8.90 -12.49 -0.91
C LEU A 151 -9.35 -11.04 -0.79
N PRO A 152 -10.21 -10.54 -1.70
CA PRO A 152 -10.61 -9.14 -1.70
C PRO A 152 -11.41 -8.76 -0.44
N PRO A 153 -11.42 -7.46 -0.09
CA PRO A 153 -12.30 -6.95 0.94
C PRO A 153 -13.77 -7.28 0.68
N ALA A 154 -14.57 -7.36 1.74
CA ALA A 154 -16.00 -7.66 1.64
C ALA A 154 -16.83 -6.74 2.52
N VAL A 155 -17.89 -6.18 1.95
CA VAL A 155 -18.89 -5.40 2.70
C VAL A 155 -19.94 -6.34 3.28
N THR A 156 -20.12 -6.32 4.60
CA THR A 156 -21.13 -7.10 5.31
C THR A 156 -21.98 -6.22 6.24
N GLY A 157 -22.94 -6.84 6.94
CA GLY A 157 -23.87 -6.17 7.83
C GLY A 157 -25.22 -5.84 7.18
N ALA A 158 -26.14 -5.29 7.97
CA ALA A 158 -27.47 -4.92 7.49
C ALA A 158 -27.39 -3.60 6.69
N LEU A 159 -27.56 -3.68 5.37
CA LEU A 159 -27.54 -2.52 4.48
C LEU A 159 -28.87 -1.76 4.49
N ALA A 160 -29.23 -1.22 5.65
CA ALA A 160 -30.43 -0.41 5.86
C ALA A 160 -30.06 0.99 6.36
N LEU A 161 -30.94 1.97 6.10
CA LEU A 161 -30.70 3.36 6.48
C LEU A 161 -30.44 3.50 7.98
N GLY A 162 -29.34 4.17 8.35
CA GLY A 162 -28.92 4.39 9.72
C GLY A 162 -28.22 3.20 10.39
N GLN A 163 -28.17 2.03 9.74
CA GLN A 163 -27.38 0.88 10.18
C GLN A 163 -25.92 1.04 9.77
N ARG A 164 -25.06 0.19 10.33
CA ARG A 164 -23.64 0.15 10.00
C ARG A 164 -23.35 -0.97 9.00
N ALA A 165 -22.72 -0.61 7.90
CA ALA A 165 -22.01 -1.56 7.05
C ALA A 165 -20.61 -1.79 7.63
N ILE A 166 -20.07 -3.00 7.45
CA ILE A 166 -18.76 -3.41 7.95
C ILE A 166 -17.88 -3.75 6.75
N CYS A 167 -16.65 -3.23 6.70
CA CYS A 167 -15.66 -3.55 5.68
C CYS A 167 -14.68 -4.58 6.24
N ASN A 168 -14.83 -5.84 5.83
CA ASN A 168 -13.85 -6.86 6.16
C ASN A 168 -12.61 -6.67 5.27
N PRO A 169 -11.39 -6.70 5.82
CA PRO A 169 -10.17 -6.40 5.07
C PRO A 169 -9.79 -7.43 4.01
N GLY A 170 -10.39 -8.62 4.05
CA GLY A 170 -10.01 -9.76 3.21
C GLY A 170 -8.77 -10.47 3.75
N THR A 171 -8.00 -11.11 2.88
CA THR A 171 -6.76 -11.83 3.22
C THR A 171 -5.60 -11.25 2.43
N TRP A 172 -4.45 -11.09 3.09
CA TRP A 172 -3.26 -10.46 2.52
C TRP A 172 -2.03 -11.35 2.76
N SER A 173 -1.03 -11.24 1.89
CA SER A 173 0.19 -12.06 1.95
C SER A 173 1.08 -11.75 3.16
N ALA A 174 1.00 -10.53 3.70
CA ALA A 174 1.73 -10.10 4.89
C ALA A 174 0.85 -10.26 6.12
N ALA A 175 1.27 -11.13 7.05
CA ALA A 175 0.50 -11.47 8.26
C ALA A 175 0.49 -10.34 9.30
N ASP A 176 1.51 -9.48 9.28
CA ASP A 176 1.71 -8.30 10.12
C ASP A 176 1.10 -7.02 9.51
N ALA A 177 0.36 -7.14 8.40
CA ALA A 177 -0.21 -5.99 7.72
C ALA A 177 -1.20 -5.21 8.61
N THR A 178 -1.05 -3.89 8.60
CA THR A 178 -2.01 -2.95 9.19
C THR A 178 -2.94 -2.40 8.11
N PHE A 179 -4.19 -2.08 8.47
CA PHE A 179 -5.22 -1.71 7.51
C PHE A 179 -5.72 -0.27 7.71
N ARG A 180 -5.90 0.43 6.58
CA ARG A 180 -6.71 1.66 6.49
C ARG A 180 -7.90 1.43 5.58
N TYR A 181 -9.04 1.99 5.96
CA TYR A 181 -10.30 1.83 5.25
C TYR A 181 -10.69 3.12 4.53
N GLN A 182 -11.51 2.97 3.50
CA GLN A 182 -12.14 4.09 2.83
C GLN A 182 -13.41 3.60 2.13
N TRP A 183 -14.55 4.19 2.47
CA TRP A 183 -15.82 3.87 1.84
C TRP A 183 -16.03 4.68 0.57
N LEU A 184 -16.69 4.05 -0.41
CA LEU A 184 -16.99 4.65 -1.70
C LEU A 184 -18.47 4.54 -2.02
N ARG A 185 -19.00 5.60 -2.64
CA ARG A 185 -20.34 5.65 -3.23
C ARG A 185 -20.19 5.88 -4.73
N ASN A 186 -20.76 4.99 -5.55
CA ASN A 186 -20.63 5.01 -7.01
C ASN A 186 -19.16 5.10 -7.47
N GLY A 187 -18.27 4.38 -6.78
CA GLY A 187 -16.82 4.38 -7.05
C GLY A 187 -16.07 5.65 -6.62
N ARG A 188 -16.74 6.63 -6.01
CA ARG A 188 -16.13 7.87 -5.50
C ARG A 188 -15.98 7.83 -3.98
N LEU A 189 -14.92 8.44 -3.45
CA LEU A 189 -14.66 8.50 -2.02
C LEU A 189 -15.78 9.23 -1.28
N ILE A 190 -16.23 8.65 -0.17
CA ILE A 190 -17.10 9.33 0.79
C ILE A 190 -16.20 10.03 1.81
N ALA A 191 -16.24 11.36 1.86
CA ALA A 191 -15.40 12.15 2.76
C ALA A 191 -15.64 11.77 4.23
N GLY A 192 -14.54 11.54 4.97
CA GLY A 192 -14.58 11.18 6.40
C GLY A 192 -15.10 9.78 6.70
N ALA A 193 -15.27 8.92 5.68
CA ALA A 193 -15.66 7.52 5.86
C ALA A 193 -14.44 6.61 5.70
N ASP A 194 -13.52 6.68 6.65
CA ASP A 194 -12.23 5.99 6.69
C ASP A 194 -12.10 4.96 7.82
N GLU A 195 -13.22 4.70 8.52
CA GLU A 195 -13.33 3.64 9.52
C GLU A 195 -13.72 2.28 8.90
N GLU A 196 -13.43 1.19 9.62
CA GLU A 196 -13.87 -0.16 9.27
C GLU A 196 -15.40 -0.26 9.12
N THR A 197 -16.14 0.53 9.91
CA THR A 197 -17.60 0.58 9.85
C THR A 197 -18.09 1.91 9.30
N TYR A 198 -19.17 1.87 8.52
CA TYR A 198 -19.80 3.07 7.98
C TYR A 198 -21.29 3.11 8.27
N LYS A 199 -21.74 4.20 8.89
CA LYS A 199 -23.16 4.44 9.13
C LYS A 199 -23.82 4.93 7.85
N LEU A 200 -24.71 4.11 7.30
CA LEU A 200 -25.40 4.36 6.05
C LEU A 200 -26.32 5.59 6.17
N ALA A 201 -26.05 6.60 5.35
CA ALA A 201 -26.77 7.85 5.29
C ALA A 201 -27.88 7.82 4.25
N ALA A 202 -28.76 8.82 4.27
CA ALA A 202 -29.86 8.93 3.31
C ALA A 202 -29.36 9.06 1.87
N ALA A 203 -28.16 9.63 1.68
CA ALA A 203 -27.55 9.80 0.37
C ALA A 203 -26.96 8.51 -0.21
N ASP A 204 -26.89 7.41 0.55
CA ASP A 204 -26.49 6.08 0.06
C ASP A 204 -27.67 5.29 -0.52
N ALA A 205 -28.89 5.77 -0.33
CA ALA A 205 -30.09 5.00 -0.63
C ALA A 205 -30.28 4.83 -2.15
N GLY A 206 -30.26 3.58 -2.61
CA GLY A 206 -30.32 3.21 -4.02
C GLY A 206 -28.99 3.33 -4.77
N GLU A 207 -27.91 3.71 -4.09
CA GLU A 207 -26.59 3.93 -4.69
C GLU A 207 -25.71 2.69 -4.59
N ALA A 208 -24.67 2.61 -5.42
CA ALA A 208 -23.65 1.56 -5.31
C ALA A 208 -22.65 1.89 -4.20
N LEU A 209 -22.34 0.92 -3.34
CA LEU A 209 -21.36 1.04 -2.26
C LEU A 209 -20.21 0.04 -2.44
N GLN A 210 -19.02 0.48 -2.08
CA GLN A 210 -17.81 -0.34 -1.98
C GLN A 210 -17.02 0.11 -0.76
N CYS A 211 -16.13 -0.76 -0.27
CA CYS A 211 -15.05 -0.35 0.61
C CYS A 211 -13.69 -0.65 -0.03
N SER A 212 -12.73 0.22 0.24
CA SER A 212 -11.34 0.10 -0.17
C SER A 212 -10.48 -0.09 1.07
N VAL A 213 -9.54 -1.02 0.99
CA VAL A 213 -8.64 -1.38 2.08
C VAL A 213 -7.22 -1.22 1.60
N THR A 214 -6.43 -0.45 2.34
CA THR A 214 -5.00 -0.30 2.11
C THR A 214 -4.26 -1.04 3.19
N ALA A 215 -3.54 -2.11 2.81
CA ALA A 215 -2.70 -2.88 3.69
C ALA A 215 -1.29 -2.32 3.68
N THR A 216 -0.65 -2.21 4.84
CA THR A 216 0.74 -1.73 4.99
C THR A 216 1.55 -2.67 5.86
N SER A 217 2.70 -3.12 5.36
CA SER A 217 3.73 -3.88 6.11
C SER A 217 5.10 -3.40 5.64
N ASP A 218 6.04 -3.28 6.57
CA ASP A 218 7.42 -2.80 6.31
C ASP A 218 7.49 -1.49 5.49
N GLY A 219 6.62 -0.53 5.80
CA GLY A 219 6.54 0.77 5.14
C GLY A 219 6.05 0.73 3.68
N ARG A 220 5.57 -0.42 3.20
CA ARG A 220 5.04 -0.61 1.84
C ARG A 220 3.55 -0.90 1.89
N SER A 221 2.83 -0.35 0.93
CA SER A 221 1.38 -0.45 0.90
C SER A 221 0.84 -0.91 -0.45
N ALA A 222 -0.31 -1.59 -0.40
CA ALA A 222 -1.13 -1.89 -1.57
C ALA A 222 -2.60 -1.75 -1.20
N THR A 223 -3.43 -1.48 -2.21
CA THR A 223 -4.86 -1.21 -2.02
C THR A 223 -5.70 -2.19 -2.82
N ALA A 224 -6.76 -2.71 -2.19
CA ALA A 224 -7.76 -3.54 -2.84
C ALA A 224 -9.17 -2.99 -2.53
N ARG A 225 -10.14 -3.27 -3.41
CA ARG A 225 -11.54 -2.88 -3.23
C ARG A 225 -12.42 -4.11 -3.11
N SER A 226 -13.50 -3.97 -2.37
CA SER A 226 -14.57 -4.95 -2.36
C SER A 226 -15.31 -4.99 -3.68
N ILE A 227 -16.08 -6.05 -3.88
CA ILE A 227 -17.17 -6.02 -4.85
C ILE A 227 -18.15 -4.90 -4.54
N THR A 228 -18.89 -4.47 -5.55
CA THR A 228 -19.98 -3.51 -5.38
C THR A 228 -21.17 -4.17 -4.72
N VAL A 229 -21.64 -3.58 -3.62
CA VAL A 229 -22.94 -3.91 -3.01
C VAL A 229 -23.90 -2.75 -3.24
N GLY A 230 -25.19 -3.00 -3.26
CA GLY A 230 -26.16 -1.90 -3.27
C GLY A 230 -26.34 -1.33 -1.87
N GLY A 231 -26.46 -0.02 -1.76
CA GLY A 231 -26.80 0.66 -0.52
C GLY A 231 -28.24 0.39 -0.07
N PRO A 232 -28.71 1.09 0.98
CA PRO A 232 -30.07 0.95 1.48
C PRO A 232 -31.12 1.08 0.38
N PRO A 233 -32.21 0.28 0.41
CA PRO A 233 -33.25 0.40 -0.59
C PRO A 233 -33.96 1.76 -0.47
N ARG A 234 -34.26 2.37 -1.61
CA ARG A 234 -34.95 3.67 -1.74
C ARG A 234 -36.31 3.46 -2.38
N LEU A 235 -37.35 3.91 -1.69
CA LEU A 235 -38.69 4.01 -2.27
C LEU A 235 -38.85 5.33 -3.04
N THR A 236 -39.29 5.26 -4.29
CA THR A 236 -39.47 6.43 -5.15
C THR A 236 -40.92 6.49 -5.64
N LEU A 237 -41.49 7.70 -5.66
CA LEU A 237 -42.80 7.94 -6.28
C LEU A 237 -42.63 7.96 -7.80
N LEU A 238 -43.48 7.23 -8.50
CA LEU A 238 -43.51 7.24 -9.97
C LEU A 238 -44.33 8.41 -10.52
N THR A 239 -45.18 9.01 -9.68
CA THR A 239 -46.00 10.16 -10.04
C THR A 239 -46.05 11.18 -8.91
N THR A 240 -46.15 12.45 -9.27
CA THR A 240 -46.42 13.54 -8.32
C THR A 240 -47.91 13.68 -8.00
N THR A 241 -48.77 13.15 -8.89
CA THR A 241 -50.22 13.11 -8.74
C THR A 241 -50.69 11.73 -8.32
N ALA A 242 -51.73 11.67 -7.48
CA ALA A 242 -52.36 10.41 -7.09
C ALA A 242 -53.87 10.43 -7.39
N LEU A 243 -54.39 9.30 -7.87
CA LEU A 243 -55.80 9.15 -8.23
C LEU A 243 -56.60 8.65 -7.04
N VAL A 244 -57.76 9.25 -6.80
CA VAL A 244 -58.75 8.77 -5.81
C VAL A 244 -59.91 8.14 -6.55
N SER A 245 -60.17 6.86 -6.29
CA SER A 245 -61.32 6.16 -6.84
C SER A 245 -62.64 6.69 -6.24
N ARG A 246 -63.75 6.49 -6.95
CA ARG A 246 -65.10 6.81 -6.44
C ARG A 246 -65.43 6.08 -5.13
N ARG A 247 -64.78 4.94 -4.86
CA ARG A 247 -64.91 4.16 -3.61
C ARG A 247 -64.02 4.69 -2.47
N GLY A 248 -63.25 5.75 -2.71
CA GLY A 248 -62.39 6.37 -1.71
C GLY A 248 -61.07 5.65 -1.50
N THR A 249 -60.53 4.99 -2.53
CA THR A 249 -59.18 4.42 -2.53
C THR A 249 -58.24 5.37 -3.25
N LEU A 250 -57.19 5.82 -2.57
CA LEU A 250 -56.08 6.55 -3.17
C LEU A 250 -55.04 5.54 -3.69
N THR A 251 -54.62 5.66 -4.95
CA THR A 251 -53.59 4.80 -5.53
C THR A 251 -52.34 5.61 -5.84
N ILE A 252 -51.20 5.16 -5.32
CA ILE A 252 -49.90 5.81 -5.54
C ILE A 252 -48.95 4.79 -6.20
N PRO A 253 -48.50 5.03 -7.44
CA PRO A 253 -47.50 4.19 -8.07
C PRO A 253 -46.12 4.50 -7.47
N VAL A 254 -45.39 3.45 -7.10
CA VAL A 254 -44.05 3.53 -6.49
C VAL A 254 -43.10 2.53 -7.13
N ALA A 255 -41.80 2.81 -7.05
CA ALA A 255 -40.73 1.89 -7.40
C ALA A 255 -39.76 1.72 -6.24
N CYS A 256 -39.19 0.51 -6.12
CA CYS A 256 -38.10 0.22 -5.20
C CYS A 256 -36.77 0.22 -5.95
N VAL A 257 -35.85 1.08 -5.55
CA VAL A 257 -34.49 1.17 -6.12
C VAL A 257 -33.50 0.63 -5.08
N GLY A 258 -32.70 -0.35 -5.46
CA GLY A 258 -31.72 -0.98 -4.59
C GLY A 258 -31.74 -2.51 -4.65
N PRO A 259 -30.82 -3.18 -3.96
CA PRO A 259 -30.61 -4.63 -4.07
C PRO A 259 -31.62 -5.44 -3.24
N THR A 260 -32.33 -4.81 -2.31
CA THR A 260 -33.23 -5.47 -1.36
C THR A 260 -34.65 -4.90 -1.44
N VAL A 261 -35.59 -5.62 -0.85
CA VAL A 261 -37.02 -5.26 -0.81
C VAL A 261 -37.23 -3.96 -0.05
N CYS A 262 -38.04 -3.05 -0.60
CA CYS A 262 -38.49 -1.85 0.11
C CYS A 262 -39.63 -2.24 1.06
N LYS A 263 -39.36 -2.28 2.37
CA LYS A 263 -40.40 -2.38 3.40
C LYS A 263 -41.10 -1.04 3.57
N ILE A 264 -42.42 -1.05 3.48
CA ILE A 264 -43.26 0.13 3.63
C ILE A 264 -44.04 -0.01 4.95
N PRO A 265 -43.65 0.73 6.00
CA PRO A 265 -44.42 0.75 7.24
C PRO A 265 -45.79 1.36 7.00
N ARG A 266 -46.72 1.18 7.94
CA ARG A 266 -48.09 1.70 7.83
C ARG A 266 -48.09 3.19 7.44
N LEU A 267 -48.63 3.47 6.26
CA LEU A 267 -48.74 4.82 5.75
C LEU A 267 -49.93 5.54 6.40
N THR A 268 -49.68 6.75 6.89
CA THR A 268 -50.74 7.66 7.32
C THR A 268 -50.63 8.98 6.57
N LEU A 269 -51.74 9.38 5.94
CA LEU A 269 -51.86 10.70 5.32
C LEU A 269 -52.58 11.63 6.29
N ARG A 270 -52.02 12.82 6.53
CA ARG A 270 -52.67 13.85 7.35
C ARG A 270 -52.92 15.13 6.54
N GLY A 271 -54.04 15.79 6.82
CA GLY A 271 -54.35 17.13 6.31
C GLY A 271 -55.08 17.94 7.37
N GLY A 272 -54.59 19.15 7.66
CA GLY A 272 -55.13 20.00 8.73
C GLY A 272 -55.09 19.34 10.11
N GLY A 273 -54.02 18.60 10.44
CA GLY A 273 -53.86 17.88 11.72
C GLY A 273 -54.58 16.52 11.82
N ALA A 274 -55.57 16.25 10.97
CA ALA A 274 -56.35 15.02 11.01
C ALA A 274 -55.80 13.92 10.07
N VAL A 275 -55.92 12.65 10.49
CA VAL A 275 -55.62 11.49 9.63
C VAL A 275 -56.73 11.31 8.59
N LEU A 276 -56.36 11.40 7.32
CA LEU A 276 -57.26 11.28 6.17
C LEU A 276 -57.28 9.86 5.60
N VAL A 277 -56.17 9.12 5.73
CA VAL A 277 -56.00 7.76 5.18
C VAL A 277 -55.16 6.89 6.11
N ARG A 278 -55.46 5.58 6.15
CA ARG A 278 -54.61 4.54 6.73
C ARG A 278 -54.32 3.46 5.69
N GLY A 279 -53.05 3.08 5.55
CA GLY A 279 -52.60 1.90 4.82
C GLY A 279 -52.10 0.81 5.77
N GLY A 280 -52.14 -0.44 5.31
CA GLY A 280 -51.45 -1.56 5.96
C GLY A 280 -49.94 -1.51 5.70
N GLU A 281 -49.21 -2.45 6.30
CA GLU A 281 -47.81 -2.69 5.93
C GLU A 281 -47.76 -3.33 4.55
N GLN A 282 -46.80 -2.89 3.72
CA GLN A 282 -46.63 -3.38 2.36
C GLN A 282 -45.14 -3.55 2.05
N SER A 283 -44.83 -4.28 0.98
CA SER A 283 -43.46 -4.48 0.52
C SER A 283 -43.42 -4.42 -1.00
N VAL A 284 -42.34 -3.84 -1.54
CA VAL A 284 -42.10 -3.76 -2.99
C VAL A 284 -40.79 -4.46 -3.30
N VAL A 285 -40.85 -5.45 -4.19
CA VAL A 285 -39.68 -6.24 -4.62
C VAL A 285 -38.61 -5.31 -5.19
N ALA A 286 -37.34 -5.64 -4.96
CA ALA A 286 -36.19 -4.92 -5.50
C ALA A 286 -36.31 -4.72 -7.02
N GLY A 287 -36.12 -3.49 -7.51
CA GLY A 287 -36.31 -3.15 -8.93
C GLY A 287 -37.76 -3.16 -9.42
N GLY A 288 -38.71 -3.54 -8.57
CA GLY A 288 -40.12 -3.66 -8.90
C GLY A 288 -40.90 -2.36 -8.73
N THR A 289 -42.08 -2.33 -9.37
CA THR A 289 -43.09 -1.28 -9.20
C THR A 289 -44.31 -1.82 -8.48
N ALA A 290 -44.96 -0.99 -7.66
CA ALA A 290 -46.21 -1.33 -6.99
C ALA A 290 -47.22 -0.18 -7.02
N LYS A 291 -48.49 -0.52 -6.85
CA LYS A 291 -49.58 0.44 -6.61
C LYS A 291 -49.99 0.38 -5.14
N LEU A 292 -49.66 1.40 -4.37
CA LEU A 292 -50.06 1.48 -2.97
C LEU A 292 -51.52 1.94 -2.90
N ALA A 293 -52.41 1.06 -2.44
CA ALA A 293 -53.82 1.35 -2.25
C ALA A 293 -54.10 1.79 -0.81
N LEU A 294 -54.66 2.98 -0.66
CA LEU A 294 -54.82 3.69 0.59
C LEU A 294 -56.30 4.05 0.78
N THR A 295 -56.95 3.53 1.83
CA THR A 295 -58.41 3.69 2.00
C THR A 295 -58.75 4.93 2.84
N LEU A 296 -59.54 5.84 2.28
CA LEU A 296 -59.98 7.06 2.97
C LEU A 296 -60.77 6.73 4.25
N GLY A 297 -60.37 7.35 5.36
CA GLY A 297 -61.14 7.36 6.59
C GLY A 297 -62.46 8.14 6.45
N ARG A 298 -63.32 8.10 7.47
CA ARG A 298 -64.63 8.81 7.45
C ARG A 298 -64.49 10.30 7.09
N ARG A 299 -63.48 10.98 7.64
CA ARG A 299 -63.20 12.40 7.35
C ARG A 299 -62.72 12.64 5.92
N GLY A 300 -61.83 11.78 5.41
CA GLY A 300 -61.36 11.84 4.02
C GLY A 300 -62.50 11.66 3.01
N ARG A 301 -63.39 10.69 3.26
CA ARG A 301 -64.60 10.47 2.44
C ARG A 301 -65.56 11.66 2.46
N LYS A 302 -65.81 12.27 3.63
CA LYS A 302 -66.60 13.51 3.74
C LYS A 302 -65.98 14.68 2.97
N LEU A 303 -64.65 14.78 2.97
CA LEU A 303 -63.95 15.84 2.23
C LEU A 303 -64.08 15.65 0.72
N LEU A 304 -63.92 14.40 0.25
CA LEU A 304 -64.09 14.01 -1.16
C LEU A 304 -65.52 14.31 -1.65
N ALA A 305 -66.53 13.97 -0.84
CA ALA A 305 -67.93 14.24 -1.17
C ALA A 305 -68.25 15.75 -1.26
N ARG A 306 -67.56 16.59 -0.47
CA ARG A 306 -67.78 18.05 -0.45
C ARG A 306 -67.04 18.80 -1.55
N ARG A 307 -65.86 18.34 -1.96
CA ARG A 307 -64.97 19.07 -2.88
C ARG A 307 -64.84 18.42 -4.27
N GLY A 308 -65.55 17.32 -4.52
CA GLY A 308 -65.35 16.51 -5.73
C GLY A 308 -64.04 15.72 -5.67
N ALA A 309 -63.79 14.89 -6.68
CA ALA A 309 -62.55 14.12 -6.81
C ALA A 309 -61.34 15.05 -7.02
N ALA A 310 -60.87 15.67 -5.94
CA ALA A 310 -59.72 16.55 -5.99
C ALA A 310 -58.47 15.74 -6.33
N LEU A 311 -57.84 16.05 -7.48
CA LEU A 311 -56.51 15.59 -7.83
C LEU A 311 -55.54 16.00 -6.72
N VAL A 312 -55.02 15.01 -6.01
CA VAL A 312 -53.87 15.20 -5.12
C VAL A 312 -52.70 15.54 -6.03
N THR A 313 -52.26 16.80 -6.02
CA THR A 313 -51.33 17.36 -7.02
C THR A 313 -49.86 17.27 -6.60
N ARG A 314 -49.59 17.06 -5.31
CA ARG A 314 -48.22 16.84 -4.83
C ARG A 314 -48.21 15.98 -3.58
N LEU A 315 -47.55 14.84 -3.68
CA LEU A 315 -47.29 13.91 -2.59
C LEU A 315 -45.79 13.96 -2.26
N ILE A 316 -45.43 14.28 -1.02
CA ILE A 316 -44.04 14.18 -0.55
C ILE A 316 -43.99 13.05 0.47
N VAL A 317 -43.32 11.96 0.10
CA VAL A 317 -43.00 10.87 1.05
C VAL A 317 -41.63 11.18 1.62
N THR A 318 -41.58 11.65 2.87
CA THR A 318 -40.34 11.73 3.62
C THR A 318 -40.19 10.48 4.47
N PRO A 319 -39.16 9.64 4.24
CA PRO A 319 -38.83 8.59 5.19
C PRO A 319 -38.43 9.28 6.51
N THR A 320 -39.17 9.05 7.59
CA THR A 320 -38.68 9.40 8.93
C THR A 320 -37.91 8.18 9.43
N GLY A 321 -36.67 8.39 9.87
CA GLY A 321 -35.63 7.36 9.87
C GLY A 321 -35.89 6.09 10.70
N GLY A 322 -35.03 5.09 10.46
CA GLY A 322 -34.98 3.81 11.17
C GLY A 322 -35.94 2.77 10.61
N SER A 323 -35.51 1.50 10.58
CA SER A 323 -36.23 0.32 10.04
C SER A 323 -37.53 -0.07 10.78
N GLY A 324 -38.21 0.91 11.38
CA GLY A 324 -39.57 0.86 11.93
C GLY A 324 -40.22 2.24 12.02
N GLY A 325 -39.60 3.29 11.45
CA GLY A 325 -40.03 4.67 11.53
C GLY A 325 -41.09 5.00 10.47
N ASN A 326 -42.15 5.67 10.90
CA ASN A 326 -43.27 6.08 10.05
C ASN A 326 -42.78 6.83 8.78
N ALA A 327 -43.22 6.46 7.58
CA ALA A 327 -43.04 7.37 6.45
C ALA A 327 -44.07 8.50 6.55
N ARG A 328 -43.62 9.76 6.59
CA ARG A 328 -44.53 10.91 6.62
C ARG A 328 -44.89 11.24 5.19
N VAL A 329 -46.16 11.09 4.85
CA VAL A 329 -46.67 11.50 3.54
C VAL A 329 -47.41 12.82 3.70
N THR A 330 -46.83 13.89 3.17
CA THR A 330 -47.42 15.23 3.21
C THR A 330 -48.18 15.52 1.93
N LEU A 331 -49.45 15.89 2.09
CA LEU A 331 -50.33 16.39 1.04
C LEU A 331 -50.18 17.90 0.95
N VAL A 332 -49.69 18.41 -0.19
CA VAL A 332 -49.81 19.84 -0.50
C VAL A 332 -51.00 19.99 -1.43
N ALA A 333 -52.16 20.31 -0.88
CA ALA A 333 -53.31 20.73 -1.68
C ALA A 333 -53.06 22.17 -2.16
N ARG A 334 -53.17 22.44 -3.47
CA ARG A 334 -53.34 23.82 -3.93
C ARG A 334 -54.64 24.35 -3.34
N GLN A 335 -54.55 25.44 -2.57
CA GLN A 335 -55.69 26.28 -2.23
C GLN A 335 -56.16 27.00 -3.52
N GLY A 336 -57.48 27.04 -3.75
CA GLY A 336 -58.15 27.72 -4.88
C GLY A 336 -58.34 26.79 -6.08
N ILE A 337 -59.55 26.49 -6.53
CA ILE A 337 -60.61 27.44 -6.90
C ILE A 337 -61.93 27.06 -6.21
N ALA A 338 -62.57 28.03 -5.55
CA ALA A 338 -63.91 27.88 -4.99
C ALA A 338 -64.95 27.77 -6.13
N PRO A 339 -65.94 26.86 -6.06
CA PRO A 339 -67.09 26.93 -6.96
C PRO A 339 -67.93 28.15 -6.58
N GLN A 340 -68.10 29.09 -7.51
CA GLN A 340 -69.05 30.19 -7.43
C GLN A 340 -70.45 29.60 -7.21
N ARG A 341 -71.00 29.75 -6.01
CA ARG A 341 -72.42 29.52 -5.76
C ARG A 341 -73.18 30.70 -6.36
N GLY A 342 -73.82 30.50 -7.51
CA GLY A 342 -74.81 31.44 -8.03
C GLY A 342 -75.94 31.60 -7.00
N ALA A 343 -76.02 32.77 -6.39
CA ALA A 343 -77.11 33.15 -5.52
C ALA A 343 -78.34 33.42 -6.40
N ALA A 344 -79.38 32.61 -6.23
CA ALA A 344 -80.71 32.92 -6.73
C ALA A 344 -81.28 34.08 -5.89
N ALA A 345 -81.27 35.30 -6.44
CA ALA A 345 -82.03 36.41 -5.91
C ALA A 345 -83.47 36.33 -6.44
N ARG A 346 -84.41 36.00 -5.54
CA ARG A 346 -85.83 36.32 -5.71
C ARG A 346 -85.98 37.84 -5.70
N ALA A 347 -86.57 38.41 -6.74
CA ALA A 347 -87.17 39.74 -6.68
C ALA A 347 -88.70 39.57 -6.57
N ARG A 348 -89.25 39.98 -5.41
CA ARG A 348 -90.61 40.52 -5.30
C ARG A 348 -90.47 42.03 -5.33
N GLY A 349 -91.36 42.69 -6.05
CA GLY A 349 -91.42 44.14 -6.26
C GLY A 349 -92.03 44.39 -7.61
#